data_AF-A0A6P0YZR9-F1
#
_entry.id   AF-A0A6P0YZR9-F1
#
_cell.length_a   1.000
_cell.length_b   1.000
_cell.length_c   1.000
_cell.angle_alpha   90.00
_cell.angle_beta   90.00
_cell.angle_gamma   90.00
#
_symmetry.space_group_name_H-M   'P 1'
#
loop_
_entity.id
_entity.type
_entity.pdbx_description
1 polymer ?
#
loop_
_entity_poly.entity_id
_entity_poly.type
_entity_poly.pdbx_seq_one_letter_code
_entity_poly.pdbx_strand_id
1 'polypeptide(L)'
;MIVTPTLLEVKRLLERKISVFSGSDFTVDSSVGLNGVCDFLISRSPEQFEIEVPVVVLVAAKRDNLNSGLGQCIAEMVAAQRFNEAYDHPLPTIYGSVTTGTAWRFHELPRLVEGRGFLQPHQLERTY
;
A
#
# COMPACT_ATOMS: atom_id res chain seq x y z
N MET A 1 -5.99 17.01 10.11
CA MET A 1 -6.36 15.86 9.25
C MET A 1 -6.43 14.62 10.13
N ILE A 2 -7.47 13.77 10.01
CA ILE A 2 -7.75 12.68 10.96
C ILE A 2 -7.04 11.34 10.63
N VAL A 3 -6.31 11.26 9.52
CA VAL A 3 -5.63 10.03 9.07
C VAL A 3 -4.67 9.48 10.11
N THR A 4 -3.75 10.29 10.64
CA THR A 4 -2.77 9.82 11.64
C THR A 4 -3.44 9.29 12.92
N PRO A 5 -4.38 10.01 13.58
CA PRO A 5 -5.15 9.44 14.69
C PRO A 5 -5.84 8.13 14.35
N THR A 6 -6.44 7.99 13.16
CA THR A 6 -7.06 6.74 12.71
C THR A 6 -6.04 5.60 12.62
N LEU A 7 -4.87 5.84 12.03
CA LEU A 7 -3.82 4.82 11.90
C LEU A 7 -3.19 4.42 13.24
N LEU A 8 -3.04 5.37 14.17
CA LEU A 8 -2.59 5.07 15.53
C LEU A 8 -3.61 4.21 16.30
N GLU A 9 -4.90 4.43 16.08
CA GLU A 9 -5.94 3.59 16.66
C GLU A 9 -5.94 2.18 16.04
N VAL A 10 -5.72 2.04 14.73
CA VAL A 10 -5.50 0.73 14.09
C VAL A 10 -4.29 0.02 14.70
N LYS A 11 -3.16 0.72 14.90
CA LYS A 11 -1.98 0.17 15.58
C LYS A 11 -2.32 -0.32 16.99
N ARG A 12 -3.15 0.42 17.75
CA ARG A 12 -3.61 0.02 19.08
C ARG A 12 -4.49 -1.24 19.03
N LEU A 13 -5.45 -1.30 18.11
CA LEU A 13 -6.35 -2.44 17.91
C LEU A 13 -5.60 -3.71 17.48
N LEU A 14 -4.50 -3.55 16.73
CA LEU A 14 -3.61 -4.64 16.34
C LEU A 14 -2.52 -4.94 17.38
N GLU A 15 -2.75 -4.60 18.65
CA GLU A 15 -1.84 -4.89 19.77
C GLU A 15 -0.41 -4.38 19.54
N ARG A 16 -0.27 -3.26 18.81
CA ARG A 16 1.02 -2.66 18.43
C ARG A 16 1.92 -3.59 17.60
N LYS A 17 1.35 -4.57 16.89
CA LYS A 17 2.07 -5.47 15.95
C LYS A 17 2.38 -4.84 14.59
N ILE A 18 2.01 -3.57 14.41
CA ILE A 18 2.28 -2.79 13.20
C ILE A 18 2.97 -1.47 13.55
N SER A 19 3.67 -0.91 12.59
CA SER A 19 4.24 0.43 12.67
C SER A 19 3.72 1.31 11.54
N VAL A 20 3.61 2.61 11.81
CA VAL A 20 2.98 3.59 10.92
C VAL A 20 4.00 4.69 10.63
N PHE A 21 4.43 4.78 9.38
CA PHE A 21 5.34 5.81 8.90
C PHE A 21 4.54 6.91 8.21
N SER A 22 4.99 8.15 8.34
CA SER A 22 4.36 9.30 7.68
C SER A 22 5.43 10.22 7.13
N GLY A 23 5.33 10.57 5.85
CA GLY A 23 6.34 11.39 5.17
C GLY A 23 7.73 10.74 5.14
N SER A 24 7.80 9.41 5.04
CA SER A 24 9.06 8.66 5.01
C SER A 24 9.51 8.40 3.57
N ASP A 25 10.83 8.47 3.34
CA ASP A 25 11.41 8.03 2.07
C ASP A 25 11.19 6.52 1.89
N PHE A 26 10.71 6.14 0.72
CA PHE A 26 10.48 4.77 0.33
C PHE A 26 10.98 4.55 -1.10
N THR A 27 12.28 4.76 -1.26
CA THR A 27 12.97 4.55 -2.53
C THR A 27 13.30 3.07 -2.74
N VAL A 28 12.55 2.41 -3.64
CA VAL A 28 12.66 0.97 -3.91
C VAL A 28 13.41 0.69 -5.21
N ASP A 29 13.07 1.39 -6.29
CA ASP A 29 13.73 1.23 -7.58
C ASP A 29 13.71 2.53 -8.39
N SER A 30 14.78 3.31 -8.25
CA SER A 30 14.93 4.58 -8.94
C SER A 30 14.99 4.45 -10.47
N SER A 31 15.38 3.28 -11.00
CA SER A 31 15.53 3.09 -12.45
C SER A 31 14.19 3.13 -13.20
N VAL A 32 13.10 2.79 -12.52
CA VAL A 32 11.74 2.80 -13.07
C VAL A 32 10.83 3.85 -12.40
N GLY A 33 11.41 4.78 -11.65
CA GLY A 33 10.64 5.86 -11.01
C GLY A 33 9.92 5.47 -9.71
N LEU A 34 10.25 4.33 -9.10
CA LEU A 34 9.69 3.91 -7.80
C LEU A 34 10.56 4.47 -6.67
N ASN A 35 10.56 5.80 -6.56
CA ASN A 35 11.34 6.57 -5.59
C ASN A 35 10.55 7.75 -5.03
N GLY A 36 10.90 8.17 -3.81
CA GLY A 36 10.33 9.36 -3.17
C GLY A 36 9.67 9.10 -1.82
N VAL A 37 8.94 10.11 -1.36
CA VAL A 37 8.33 10.15 -0.03
C VAL A 37 6.86 9.76 -0.10
N CYS A 38 6.47 8.75 0.68
CA CYS A 38 5.07 8.33 0.81
C CYS A 38 4.35 9.14 1.89
N ASP A 39 3.05 9.39 1.70
CA ASP A 39 2.23 10.06 2.71
C ASP A 39 2.15 9.21 3.98
N PHE A 40 1.79 7.92 3.84
CA PHE A 40 1.76 6.95 4.91
C PHE A 40 2.13 5.53 4.44
N LEU A 41 2.86 4.82 5.28
CA LEU A 41 3.13 3.38 5.14
C LEU A 41 2.78 2.65 6.43
N ILE A 42 2.27 1.44 6.30
CA ILE A 42 2.10 0.51 7.41
C ILE A 42 3.00 -0.68 7.16
N SER A 43 3.84 -1.01 8.14
CA SER A 43 4.60 -2.26 8.13
C SER A 43 4.14 -3.20 9.26
N ARG A 44 4.33 -4.50 9.07
CA ARG A 44 4.05 -5.50 10.12
C ARG A 44 5.27 -5.70 11.04
N SER A 45 5.58 -4.66 11.80
CA SER A 45 6.60 -4.69 12.85
C SER A 45 6.12 -4.00 14.12
N PRO A 46 6.44 -4.52 15.32
CA PRO A 46 6.22 -3.78 16.56
C PRO A 46 7.14 -2.57 16.70
N GLU A 47 8.30 -2.61 16.03
CA GLU A 47 9.30 -1.57 16.04
C GLU A 47 9.03 -0.53 14.94
N GLN A 48 9.47 0.71 15.19
CA GLN A 48 9.29 1.84 14.27
C GLN A 48 10.63 2.53 13.99
N PHE A 49 11.68 1.73 13.79
CA PHE A 49 13.01 2.22 13.43
C PHE A 49 13.22 2.22 11.92
N GLU A 50 12.77 1.16 11.25
CA GLU A 50 12.88 0.97 9.81
C GLU A 50 11.59 0.37 9.24
N ILE A 51 11.39 0.54 7.94
CA ILE A 51 10.24 -0.02 7.22
C ILE A 51 10.51 -1.52 7.01
N GLU A 52 9.62 -2.37 7.52
CA GLU A 52 9.76 -3.84 7.42
C GLU A 52 8.67 -4.45 6.53
N VAL A 53 8.84 -5.72 6.15
CA VAL A 53 7.84 -6.45 5.37
C VAL A 53 6.81 -7.19 6.23
N PRO A 54 5.57 -7.37 5.76
CA PRO A 54 4.98 -6.73 4.59
C PRO A 54 4.60 -5.26 4.79
N VAL A 55 4.68 -4.49 3.69
CA VAL A 55 4.25 -3.09 3.62
C VAL A 55 2.88 -2.95 2.93
N VAL A 56 2.04 -2.08 3.50
CA VAL A 56 0.77 -1.57 2.94
C VAL A 56 0.87 -0.05 2.82
N VAL A 57 0.26 0.52 1.78
CA VAL A 57 0.47 1.93 1.41
C VAL A 57 -0.82 2.76 1.51
N LEU A 58 -0.75 3.98 2.03
CA LEU A 58 -1.89 4.88 2.08
C LEU A 58 -1.53 6.29 1.63
N VAL A 59 -2.29 6.82 0.67
CA VAL A 59 -2.11 8.13 0.05
C VAL A 59 -3.13 9.12 0.57
N ALA A 60 -2.65 10.30 0.99
CA ALA A 60 -3.52 11.41 1.33
C ALA A 60 -3.99 12.10 0.05
N ALA A 61 -5.29 12.11 -0.18
CA ALA A 61 -5.88 12.81 -1.32
C ALA A 61 -5.59 14.31 -1.22
N LYS A 62 -5.15 14.90 -2.33
CA LYS A 62 -4.95 16.34 -2.43
C LYS A 62 -6.28 17.00 -2.82
N ARG A 63 -6.61 18.11 -2.16
CA ARG A 63 -7.81 18.95 -2.45
C ARG A 63 -9.13 18.17 -2.39
N ASP A 64 -9.26 17.24 -1.44
CA ASP A 64 -10.44 16.40 -1.23
C ASP A 64 -10.89 15.56 -2.44
N ASN A 65 -10.01 15.35 -3.43
CA ASN A 65 -10.31 14.57 -4.61
C ASN A 65 -9.64 13.19 -4.55
N LEU A 66 -10.42 12.16 -4.19
CA LEU A 66 -9.94 10.78 -4.13
C LEU A 66 -9.37 10.26 -5.46
N ASN A 67 -9.87 10.74 -6.61
CA ASN A 67 -9.37 10.29 -7.91
C ASN A 67 -7.97 10.82 -8.19
N SER A 68 -7.60 11.98 -7.61
CA SER A 68 -6.29 12.58 -7.84
C SER A 68 -5.13 11.77 -7.24
N GLY A 69 -5.40 10.97 -6.20
CA GLY A 69 -4.39 10.15 -5.53
C GLY A 69 -4.23 8.73 -6.10
N LEU A 70 -5.08 8.32 -7.06
CA LEU A 70 -5.11 6.93 -7.54
C LEU A 70 -3.81 6.51 -8.23
N GLY A 71 -3.28 7.37 -9.13
CA GLY A 71 -2.04 7.07 -9.84
C GLY A 71 -0.84 6.93 -8.89
N GLN A 72 -0.75 7.82 -7.90
CA GLN A 72 0.26 7.74 -6.85
C GLN A 72 0.09 6.47 -6.01
N CYS A 73 -1.14 6.16 -5.58
CA CYS A 73 -1.42 4.99 -4.76
C CYS A 73 -1.03 3.69 -5.48
N ILE A 74 -1.38 3.54 -6.76
CA ILE A 74 -0.99 2.35 -7.54
C ILE A 74 0.53 2.28 -7.70
N ALA A 75 1.22 3.40 -7.98
CA ALA A 75 2.68 3.41 -8.10
C ALA A 75 3.37 3.01 -6.78
N GLU A 76 2.91 3.53 -5.65
CA GLU A 76 3.43 3.17 -4.33
C GLU A 76 3.10 1.70 -3.98
N MET A 77 1.94 1.18 -4.38
CA MET A 77 1.60 -0.26 -4.22
C MET A 77 2.54 -1.16 -5.06
N VAL A 78 2.95 -0.73 -6.25
CA VAL A 78 3.97 -1.44 -7.06
C VAL A 78 5.34 -1.38 -6.36
N ALA A 79 5.71 -0.24 -5.76
CA ALA A 79 6.92 -0.13 -4.95
C ALA A 79 6.87 -1.09 -3.74
N ALA A 80 5.75 -1.15 -3.02
CA ALA A 80 5.55 -2.07 -1.90
C ALA A 80 5.61 -3.53 -2.33
N GLN A 81 5.08 -3.88 -3.51
CA GLN A 81 5.22 -5.22 -4.09
C GLN A 81 6.70 -5.59 -4.26
N ARG A 82 7.48 -4.74 -4.95
CA ARG A 82 8.92 -5.00 -5.17
C ARG A 82 9.72 -5.03 -3.87
N PHE A 83 9.39 -4.15 -2.93
CA PHE A 83 10.00 -4.14 -1.60
C PHE A 83 9.73 -5.45 -0.87
N ASN A 84 8.48 -5.88 -0.81
CA ASN A 84 8.11 -7.15 -0.18
C ASN A 84 8.80 -8.36 -0.84
N GLU A 85 8.97 -8.34 -2.16
CA GLU A 85 9.69 -9.38 -2.91
C GLU A 85 11.19 -9.38 -2.66
N ALA A 86 11.82 -8.19 -2.59
CA ALA A 86 13.26 -8.06 -2.35
C ALA A 86 13.70 -8.60 -0.98
N TYR A 87 12.78 -8.63 -0.01
CA TYR A 87 12.98 -9.19 1.33
C TYR A 87 12.36 -10.59 1.49
N ASP A 88 12.19 -11.34 0.39
CA ASP A 88 11.72 -12.73 0.36
C ASP A 88 10.34 -12.95 1.02
N HIS A 89 9.47 -11.93 0.96
CA HIS A 89 8.12 -11.98 1.51
C HIS A 89 7.06 -11.62 0.43
N PRO A 90 7.01 -12.36 -0.71
CA PRO A 90 6.04 -12.08 -1.76
C PRO A 90 4.61 -12.25 -1.26
N LEU A 91 3.75 -11.26 -1.55
CA LEU A 91 2.34 -11.31 -1.23
C LEU A 91 1.49 -11.55 -2.50
N PRO A 92 0.38 -12.31 -2.41
CA PRO A 92 -0.52 -12.52 -3.53
C PRO A 92 -1.23 -11.23 -3.97
N THR A 93 -1.46 -10.31 -3.03
CA THR A 93 -2.13 -9.03 -3.25
C THR A 93 -1.48 -7.97 -2.38
N ILE A 94 -1.21 -6.80 -2.96
CA ILE A 94 -0.89 -5.59 -2.20
C ILE A 94 -2.17 -4.78 -2.01
N TYR A 95 -2.38 -4.30 -0.80
CA TYR A 95 -3.48 -3.40 -0.48
C TYR A 95 -2.99 -1.96 -0.42
N GLY A 96 -3.85 -1.04 -0.83
CA GLY A 96 -3.59 0.38 -0.75
C GLY A 96 -4.87 1.18 -0.52
N SER A 97 -4.72 2.44 -0.13
CA SER A 97 -5.88 3.32 0.02
C SER A 97 -5.57 4.76 -0.39
N VAL A 98 -6.59 5.44 -0.91
CA VAL A 98 -6.61 6.90 -1.04
C VAL A 98 -7.64 7.46 -0.07
N THR A 99 -7.29 8.48 0.70
CA THR A 99 -8.19 9.05 1.72
C THR A 99 -8.17 10.57 1.79
N THR A 100 -9.33 11.18 2.02
CA THR A 100 -9.47 12.60 2.43
C THR A 100 -9.41 12.78 3.95
N GLY A 101 -9.21 11.68 4.69
CA GLY A 101 -9.39 11.58 6.14
C GLY A 101 -10.79 11.12 6.51
N THR A 102 -11.84 11.72 5.93
CA THR A 102 -13.24 11.37 6.22
C THR A 102 -13.83 10.34 5.28
N ALA A 103 -13.31 10.22 4.06
CA ALA A 103 -13.66 9.19 3.10
C ALA A 103 -12.42 8.40 2.69
N TRP A 104 -12.56 7.08 2.59
CA TRP A 104 -11.48 6.15 2.27
C TRP A 104 -11.90 5.28 1.10
N ARG A 105 -11.02 5.12 0.12
CA ARG A 105 -11.19 4.16 -0.97
C ARG A 105 -10.05 3.16 -0.91
N PHE A 106 -10.39 1.88 -0.85
CA PHE A 106 -9.44 0.79 -0.76
C PHE A 106 -9.23 0.15 -2.13
N HIS A 107 -8.00 -0.29 -2.38
CA HIS A 107 -7.55 -0.85 -3.64
C HIS A 107 -6.78 -2.13 -3.40
N GLU A 108 -6.90 -3.04 -4.36
CA GLU A 108 -6.16 -4.30 -4.41
C GLU A 108 -5.34 -4.32 -5.69
N LEU A 109 -4.06 -4.67 -5.57
CA LEU A 109 -3.16 -4.94 -6.68
C LEU A 109 -2.75 -6.41 -6.59
N PRO A 110 -3.41 -7.29 -7.36
CA PRO A 110 -2.99 -8.68 -7.46
C PRO A 110 -1.57 -8.77 -8.03
N ARG A 111 -0.79 -9.71 -7.51
CA ARG A 111 0.50 -10.05 -8.09
C ARG A 111 0.28 -10.63 -9.49
N LEU A 112 0.95 -10.05 -10.48
CA LEU A 112 1.02 -10.66 -11.80
C LEU A 112 1.92 -11.89 -11.69
N VAL A 113 1.31 -13.07 -11.72
CA VAL A 113 2.06 -14.32 -11.89
C VAL A 113 2.49 -14.38 -13.34
N GLU A 114 3.79 -14.40 -13.61
CA GLU A 114 4.30 -14.66 -14.96
C GLU A 114 3.63 -15.93 -15.51
N GLY A 115 2.83 -15.78 -16.57
CA GLY A 115 2.09 -16.87 -17.21
C GLY A 115 0.56 -16.86 -17.03
N ARG A 116 -0.02 -15.99 -16.20
CA ARG A 116 -1.48 -15.70 -16.25
C ARG A 116 -1.69 -14.33 -16.84
N GLY A 117 -2.01 -14.29 -18.14
CA GLY A 117 -2.56 -13.09 -18.77
C GLY A 117 -3.76 -12.59 -17.96
N PHE A 118 -4.01 -11.27 -18.01
CA PHE A 118 -5.20 -10.64 -17.43
C PHE A 118 -6.43 -11.54 -17.67
N LEU A 119 -6.94 -12.17 -16.61
CA LEU A 119 -8.21 -12.88 -16.71
C LEU A 119 -9.25 -11.82 -17.01
N GLN A 120 -9.82 -11.90 -18.20
CA GLN A 120 -10.89 -10.99 -18.57
C GLN A 120 -12.11 -11.26 -17.67
N PRO A 121 -12.96 -10.24 -17.40
CA PRO A 121 -14.09 -10.37 -16.47
C PRO A 121 -15.00 -11.59 -16.74
N HIS A 122 -15.11 -12.02 -18.00
CA HIS A 122 -15.90 -13.18 -18.41
C HIS A 122 -15.35 -14.54 -17.94
N GLN A 123 -14.13 -14.59 -17.39
CA GLN A 123 -13.50 -15.83 -16.90
C GLN A 123 -13.73 -16.06 -15.40
N LEU A 124 -14.36 -15.13 -14.68
CA LEU A 124 -14.65 -15.25 -13.25
C LEU A 124 -15.89 -16.10 -12.93
N GLU A 125 -16.78 -16.36 -13.89
CA GLU A 125 -18.05 -17.08 -13.65
C GLU A 125 -17.96 -18.61 -13.70
N ARG A 126 -16.78 -19.20 -13.93
CA ARG A 126 -16.64 -20.67 -14.09
C ARG A 126 -15.92 -21.38 -12.95
N THR A 127 -16.05 -20.88 -11.72
CA THR A 127 -15.56 -21.59 -10.54
C THR A 127 -16.62 -21.64 -9.44
N TYR A 128 -17.73 -22.30 -9.72
CA TYR A 128 -18.62 -22.94 -8.74
C TYR A 128 -19.22 -24.20 -9.35
#